data_AF-A0A6B1KCF7-F1
#
_entry.id   AF-A0A6B1KCF7-F1
#
_cell.length_a   1.000
_cell.length_b   1.000
_cell.length_c   1.000
_cell.angle_alpha   90.00
_cell.angle_beta   90.00
_cell.angle_gamma   90.00
#
_symmetry.space_group_name_H-M   'P 1'
#
loop_
_entity.id
_entity.type
_entity.pdbx_description
1 polymer ?
#
loop_
_entity_poly.entity_id
_entity_poly.type
_entity_poly.pdbx_seq_one_letter_code
_entity_poly.pdbx_strand_id
1 'polypeptide(L)'
;MPRLTRELVLPVCRTLPLGVVGTAGGAGLLLAALPRMTGETGERLSLHLLRAAVLAFAMGLVFLLDDPARHTTATVPTPRPVRVALRVALAVPATAAWWVLALLLVPPDLRPPVADITLEAGAAFALAVAGAAVTVRCSETPRPGPRVAAGLLTSAVLVMLFWPGRWALFVPVEDDRWPAAHDRWAVVLVGAVLGGALAAVEPLRRRRWRLAAGG
;
A
#
# COMPACT_ATOMS: atom_id res chain seq x y z
N MET A 1 13.77 27.98 9.31
CA MET A 1 12.90 26.78 9.27
C MET A 1 13.37 25.58 8.41
N PRO A 2 14.34 25.63 7.47
CA PRO A 2 14.69 24.45 6.65
C PRO A 2 15.59 23.38 7.33
N ARG A 3 16.26 23.70 8.45
CA ARG A 3 17.14 22.76 9.16
C ARG A 3 16.37 21.67 9.91
N LEU A 4 15.28 22.03 10.58
CA LEU A 4 14.41 21.09 11.31
C LEU A 4 13.78 20.04 10.40
N THR A 5 13.40 20.42 9.17
CA THR A 5 12.85 19.48 8.19
C THR A 5 13.90 18.48 7.72
N ARG A 6 15.14 18.93 7.49
CA ARG A 6 16.24 18.06 7.04
C ARG A 6 16.68 17.09 8.15
N GLU A 7 16.70 17.54 9.40
CA GLU A 7 17.06 16.72 10.56
C GLU A 7 16.04 15.62 10.88
N LEU A 8 14.76 15.81 10.52
CA LEU A 8 13.74 14.76 10.68
C LEU A 8 13.64 13.83 9.46
N VAL A 9 13.90 14.33 8.26
CA VAL A 9 13.82 13.54 7.02
C VAL A 9 14.95 12.52 6.91
N LEU A 10 16.19 12.91 7.25
CA LEU A 10 17.35 12.01 7.10
C LEU A 10 17.26 10.73 7.96
N PRO A 11 16.90 10.80 9.26
CA PRO A 11 16.73 9.63 10.10
C PRO A 11 15.54 8.76 9.67
N VAL A 12 14.48 9.38 9.17
CA VAL A 12 13.31 8.64 8.65
C VAL A 12 13.70 7.89 7.39
N CYS A 13 14.39 8.52 6.44
CA CYS A 13 14.88 7.84 5.23
C CYS A 13 15.81 6.66 5.55
N ARG A 14 16.65 6.77 6.58
CA ARG A 14 17.53 5.67 7.02
C ARG A 14 16.81 4.51 7.72
N THR A 15 15.65 4.77 8.30
CA THR A 15 14.85 3.74 9.00
C THR A 15 13.79 3.09 8.12
N LEU A 16 13.57 3.63 6.92
CA LEU A 16 12.69 3.01 5.93
C LEU A 16 13.33 1.71 5.40
N PRO A 17 12.57 0.60 5.30
CA PRO A 17 13.06 -0.66 4.73
C PRO A 17 13.13 -0.58 3.20
N LEU A 18 13.95 0.35 2.69
CA LEU A 18 14.16 0.60 1.27
C LEU A 18 14.62 -0.65 0.52
N GLY A 19 15.33 -1.56 1.19
CA GLY A 19 15.71 -2.86 0.61
C GLY A 19 14.49 -3.71 0.27
N VAL A 20 13.52 -3.84 1.19
CA VAL A 20 12.31 -4.66 0.98
C VAL A 20 11.37 -4.00 -0.03
N VAL A 21 11.19 -2.69 0.06
CA VAL A 21 10.38 -1.92 -0.91
C VAL A 21 11.04 -1.96 -2.29
N GLY A 22 12.37 -1.86 -2.36
CA GLY A 22 13.13 -1.92 -3.59
C GLY A 22 13.10 -3.30 -4.26
N THR A 23 13.24 -4.39 -3.51
CA THR A 23 13.14 -5.75 -4.07
C THR A 23 11.72 -6.06 -4.54
N ALA A 24 10.71 -5.69 -3.75
CA ALA A 24 9.30 -5.80 -4.14
C ALA A 24 8.98 -4.99 -5.40
N GLY A 25 9.50 -3.75 -5.47
CA GLY A 25 9.37 -2.90 -6.64
C GLY A 25 10.12 -3.41 -7.86
N GLY A 26 11.32 -3.95 -7.69
CA GLY A 26 12.07 -4.60 -8.76
C GLY A 26 11.33 -5.83 -9.31
N ALA A 27 10.80 -6.68 -8.43
CA ALA A 27 9.98 -7.82 -8.82
C ALA A 27 8.72 -7.39 -9.59
N GLY A 28 8.03 -6.34 -9.12
CA GLY A 28 6.86 -5.80 -9.84
C GLY A 28 7.21 -5.20 -11.20
N LEU A 29 8.33 -4.49 -11.34
CA LEU A 29 8.79 -3.98 -12.64
C LEU A 29 9.18 -5.11 -13.59
N LEU A 30 9.82 -6.17 -13.09
CA LEU A 30 10.12 -7.37 -13.88
C LEU A 30 8.83 -8.00 -14.41
N LEU A 31 7.79 -8.13 -13.57
CA LEU A 31 6.48 -8.63 -14.00
C LEU A 31 5.84 -7.73 -15.08
N ALA A 32 5.93 -6.41 -14.93
CA ALA A 32 5.41 -5.46 -15.93
C ALA A 32 6.22 -5.47 -17.24
N ALA A 33 7.51 -5.80 -17.19
CA ALA A 33 8.39 -5.89 -18.36
C ALA A 33 8.25 -7.23 -19.12
N LEU A 34 7.70 -8.27 -18.49
CA LEU A 34 7.60 -9.61 -19.08
C LEU A 34 6.99 -9.63 -20.50
N PRO A 35 5.84 -8.99 -20.79
CA PRO A 35 5.24 -9.01 -22.13
C PRO A 35 6.20 -8.48 -23.21
N ARG A 36 7.01 -7.47 -22.85
CA ARG A 36 8.00 -6.87 -23.73
C ARG A 36 9.21 -7.78 -23.95
N MET A 37 9.59 -8.58 -22.94
CA MET A 37 10.73 -9.50 -23.02
C MET A 37 10.38 -10.80 -23.76
N THR A 38 9.17 -11.32 -23.57
CA THR A 38 8.71 -12.56 -24.21
C THR A 38 8.11 -12.33 -25.60
N GLY A 39 7.80 -11.08 -25.95
CA GLY A 39 7.11 -10.73 -27.21
C GLY A 39 5.65 -11.18 -27.22
N GLU A 40 5.09 -11.49 -26.05
CA GLU A 40 3.77 -12.08 -25.90
C GLU A 40 2.72 -10.96 -25.82
N THR A 41 1.83 -10.90 -26.82
CA THR A 41 0.95 -9.75 -27.08
C THR A 41 -0.46 -9.91 -26.53
N GLY A 42 -0.67 -10.80 -25.55
CA GLY A 42 -1.99 -10.97 -24.95
C GLY A 42 -2.38 -9.77 -24.09
N GLU A 43 -3.42 -9.03 -24.48
CA GLU A 43 -3.97 -7.92 -23.69
C GLU A 43 -4.40 -8.38 -22.28
N ARG A 44 -5.08 -9.53 -22.19
CA ARG A 44 -5.45 -10.15 -20.90
C ARG A 44 -4.26 -10.52 -20.04
N LEU A 45 -3.19 -11.04 -20.66
CA LEU A 45 -1.98 -11.43 -19.94
C LEU A 45 -1.28 -10.18 -19.38
N SER A 46 -1.17 -9.12 -20.19
CA SER A 46 -0.61 -7.83 -19.78
C SER A 46 -1.37 -7.21 -18.60
N LEU A 47 -2.71 -7.26 -18.62
CA LEU A 47 -3.57 -6.81 -17.53
C LEU A 47 -3.30 -7.59 -16.22
N HIS A 48 -3.25 -8.92 -16.29
CA HIS A 48 -3.00 -9.76 -15.11
C HIS A 48 -1.58 -9.58 -14.57
N LEU A 49 -0.58 -9.41 -15.43
CA LEU A 49 0.80 -9.12 -15.03
C LEU A 49 0.92 -7.75 -14.37
N LEU A 50 0.19 -6.74 -14.86
CA LEU A 50 0.16 -5.42 -14.25
C LEU A 50 -0.52 -5.45 -12.87
N ARG A 51 -1.62 -6.18 -12.72
CA ARG A 51 -2.27 -6.42 -11.42
C ARG A 51 -1.34 -7.19 -10.46
N ALA A 52 -0.59 -8.17 -10.97
CA ALA A 52 0.41 -8.90 -10.18
C ALA A 52 1.57 -7.98 -9.75
N ALA A 53 2.03 -7.09 -10.63
CA ALA A 53 3.05 -6.08 -10.31
C ALA A 53 2.60 -5.13 -9.20
N VAL A 54 1.35 -4.66 -9.27
CA VAL A 54 0.71 -3.85 -8.21
C VAL A 54 0.70 -4.60 -6.89
N LEU A 55 0.27 -5.87 -6.88
CA LEU A 55 0.26 -6.67 -5.65
C LEU A 55 1.67 -6.89 -5.08
N ALA A 56 2.65 -7.15 -5.93
CA ALA A 56 4.06 -7.30 -5.53
C ALA A 56 4.58 -6.03 -4.86
N PHE A 57 4.33 -4.86 -5.44
CA PHE A 57 4.73 -3.60 -4.83
C PHE A 57 3.95 -3.28 -3.55
N ALA A 58 2.65 -3.56 -3.51
CA ALA A 58 1.82 -3.42 -2.32
C ALA A 58 2.34 -4.25 -1.15
N MET A 59 2.88 -5.45 -1.40
CA MET A 59 3.56 -6.26 -0.38
C MET A 59 4.77 -5.54 0.21
N GLY A 60 5.57 -4.85 -0.61
CA GLY A 60 6.67 -4.02 -0.12
C GLY A 60 6.18 -2.87 0.77
N LEU A 61 5.09 -2.21 0.38
CA LEU A 61 4.51 -1.09 1.14
C LEU A 61 3.98 -1.48 2.51
N VAL A 62 3.57 -2.74 2.72
CA VAL A 62 3.17 -3.24 4.04
C VAL A 62 4.29 -3.08 5.08
N PHE A 63 5.55 -3.22 4.67
CA PHE A 63 6.71 -3.08 5.55
C PHE A 63 7.06 -1.62 5.84
N LEU A 64 6.42 -0.63 5.20
CA LEU A 64 6.75 0.79 5.36
C LEU A 64 6.68 1.26 6.82
N LEU A 65 5.84 0.61 7.63
CA LEU A 65 5.67 0.93 9.04
C LEU A 65 6.47 0.03 9.99
N ASP A 66 7.19 -0.98 9.49
CA ASP A 66 8.11 -1.78 10.30
C ASP A 66 9.28 -0.91 10.72
N ASP A 67 9.36 -0.63 12.03
CA ASP A 67 10.45 0.11 12.64
C ASP A 67 11.34 -0.86 13.43
N PRO A 68 12.50 -1.29 12.89
CA PRO A 68 13.40 -2.19 13.60
C PRO A 68 14.00 -1.55 14.88
N ALA A 69 13.94 -0.22 15.03
CA ALA A 69 14.44 0.53 16.17
C ALA A 69 13.33 1.00 17.14
N ARG A 70 12.13 0.39 17.07
CA ARG A 70 11.00 0.75 17.95
C ARG A 70 11.33 0.65 19.45
N HIS A 71 12.27 -0.23 19.81
CA HIS A 71 12.70 -0.43 21.20
C HIS A 71 13.56 0.71 21.75
N THR A 72 14.25 1.48 20.91
CA THR A 72 15.13 2.58 21.32
C THR A 72 14.49 3.96 21.13
N THR A 73 13.49 4.10 20.25
CA THR A 73 12.82 5.38 19.93
C THR A 73 11.53 5.63 20.72
N ALA A 74 11.07 4.67 21.54
CA ALA A 74 9.86 4.80 22.35
C ALA A 74 9.91 5.96 23.37
N THR A 75 11.11 6.45 23.68
CA THR A 75 11.36 7.58 24.60
C THR A 75 11.24 8.96 23.94
N VAL A 76 11.13 9.02 22.61
CA VAL A 76 11.06 10.30 21.88
C VAL A 76 9.62 10.83 21.89
N PRO A 77 9.37 12.08 22.33
CA PRO A 77 8.03 12.64 22.50
C PRO A 77 7.38 13.08 21.18
N THR A 78 7.57 12.32 20.10
CA THR A 78 6.87 12.57 18.84
C THR A 78 5.53 11.84 18.85
N PRO A 79 4.43 12.51 18.51
CA PRO A 79 3.14 11.86 18.38
C PRO A 79 3.18 10.87 17.20
N ARG A 80 2.66 9.67 17.45
CA ARG A 80 2.53 8.58 16.49
C ARG A 80 1.93 8.96 15.13
N PRO A 81 0.86 9.77 15.01
CA PRO A 81 0.32 10.16 13.71
C PRO A 81 1.32 10.89 12.84
N VAL A 82 2.19 11.71 13.43
CA VAL A 82 3.19 12.49 12.68
C VAL A 82 4.26 11.57 12.07
N ARG A 83 4.69 10.52 12.78
CA ARG A 83 5.66 9.55 12.24
C ARG A 83 5.07 8.74 11.08
N VAL A 84 3.82 8.30 11.21
CA VAL A 84 3.11 7.57 10.14
C VAL A 84 2.91 8.49 8.94
N ALA A 85 2.39 9.69 9.14
CA ALA A 85 2.15 10.66 8.07
C ALA A 85 3.44 11.00 7.32
N LEU A 86 4.56 11.22 8.04
CA LEU A 86 5.84 11.55 7.42
C LEU A 86 6.40 10.38 6.59
N ARG A 87 6.32 9.14 7.11
CA ARG A 87 6.76 7.94 6.35
C ARG A 87 5.92 7.72 5.10
N VAL A 88 4.60 7.86 5.22
CA VAL A 88 3.68 7.75 4.08
C VAL A 88 3.96 8.86 3.06
N ALA A 89 4.09 10.11 3.51
CA ALA A 89 4.37 11.25 2.63
C ALA A 89 5.69 11.10 1.85
N LEU A 90 6.73 10.52 2.47
CA LEU A 90 8.00 10.22 1.80
C LEU A 90 7.88 9.06 0.80
N ALA A 91 6.99 8.09 1.05
CA ALA A 91 6.78 6.94 0.16
C ALA A 91 5.90 7.26 -1.06
N VAL A 92 5.01 8.24 -0.96
CA VAL A 92 4.11 8.67 -2.06
C VAL A 92 4.86 9.00 -3.36
N PRO A 93 5.88 9.89 -3.37
CA PRO A 93 6.57 10.23 -4.62
C PRO A 93 7.34 9.05 -5.21
N ALA A 94 7.94 8.20 -4.39
CA ALA A 94 8.61 6.98 -4.85
C ALA A 94 7.61 5.99 -5.47
N THR A 95 6.44 5.84 -4.85
CA THR A 95 5.33 5.00 -5.35
C THR A 95 4.80 5.52 -6.69
N ALA A 96 4.62 6.83 -6.81
CA ALA A 96 4.18 7.45 -8.05
C ALA A 96 5.21 7.25 -9.19
N ALA A 97 6.50 7.47 -8.90
CA ALA A 97 7.57 7.25 -9.88
C ALA A 97 7.64 5.77 -10.31
N TRP A 98 7.53 4.84 -9.37
CA TRP A 98 7.48 3.41 -9.65
C TRP A 98 6.29 3.04 -10.54
N TRP A 99 5.11 3.59 -10.25
CA TRP A 99 3.90 3.35 -11.03
C TRP A 99 4.02 3.86 -12.47
N VAL A 100 4.55 5.06 -12.65
CA VAL A 100 4.82 5.63 -13.99
C VAL A 100 5.77 4.71 -14.77
N LEU A 101 6.82 4.20 -14.11
CA LEU A 101 7.76 3.29 -14.76
C LEU A 101 7.10 1.97 -15.17
N ALA A 102 6.23 1.41 -14.31
CA ALA A 102 5.45 0.21 -14.63
C ALA A 102 4.57 0.42 -15.87
N LEU A 103 3.88 1.57 -15.98
CA LEU A 103 3.08 1.92 -17.15
C LEU A 103 3.92 2.10 -18.44
N LEU A 104 5.13 2.65 -18.31
CA LEU A 104 6.04 2.83 -19.44
C LEU A 104 6.61 1.50 -19.98
N LEU A 105 6.71 0.48 -19.13
CA LEU A 105 7.16 -0.85 -19.52
C LEU A 105 6.10 -1.61 -20.34
N VAL A 106 4.82 -1.30 -20.15
CA VAL A 106 3.72 -1.89 -20.92
C VAL A 106 3.73 -1.35 -22.36
N PRO A 107 3.75 -2.23 -23.39
CA PRO A 107 3.68 -1.84 -24.79
C PRO A 107 2.46 -0.95 -25.08
N PRO A 108 2.59 0.11 -25.90
CA PRO A 108 1.51 1.06 -26.15
C PRO A 108 0.25 0.40 -26.73
N ASP A 109 0.41 -0.64 -27.54
CA ASP A 109 -0.69 -1.36 -28.19
C ASP A 109 -1.52 -2.24 -27.24
N LEU A 110 -1.02 -2.45 -26.02
CA LEU A 110 -1.63 -3.31 -24.99
C LEU A 110 -1.99 -2.53 -23.73
N ARG A 111 -2.03 -1.18 -23.81
CA ARG A 111 -2.28 -0.35 -22.64
C ARG A 111 -3.76 -0.35 -22.27
N PRO A 112 -4.13 -0.89 -21.10
CA PRO A 112 -5.49 -0.77 -20.60
C PRO A 112 -5.82 0.68 -20.24
N PRO A 113 -7.10 1.02 -20.02
CA PRO A 113 -7.51 2.34 -19.55
C PRO A 113 -6.75 2.74 -18.28
N VAL A 114 -5.87 3.74 -18.41
CA VAL A 114 -4.89 4.07 -17.37
C VAL A 114 -5.55 4.55 -16.09
N ALA A 115 -6.64 5.32 -16.20
CA ALA A 115 -7.36 5.88 -15.05
C ALA A 115 -8.02 4.81 -14.17
N ASP A 116 -8.53 3.75 -14.79
CA ASP A 116 -9.21 2.66 -14.10
C ASP A 116 -8.19 1.78 -13.35
N ILE A 117 -7.07 1.50 -14.03
CA ILE A 117 -5.98 0.70 -13.46
C ILE A 117 -5.23 1.48 -12.36
N THR A 118 -5.04 2.80 -12.50
CA THR A 118 -4.44 3.61 -11.43
C THR A 118 -5.30 3.61 -10.18
N LEU A 119 -6.63 3.48 -10.33
CA LEU A 119 -7.57 3.40 -9.23
C LEU A 119 -7.47 2.04 -8.52
N GLU A 120 -7.37 0.92 -9.26
CA GLU A 120 -7.07 -0.40 -8.67
C GLU A 120 -5.73 -0.37 -7.90
N ALA A 121 -4.68 0.19 -8.51
CA ALA A 121 -3.36 0.30 -7.91
C ALA A 121 -3.38 1.16 -6.64
N GLY A 122 -4.01 2.33 -6.72
CA GLY A 122 -4.16 3.24 -5.58
C GLY A 122 -4.89 2.59 -4.42
N ALA A 123 -5.96 1.85 -4.69
CA ALA A 123 -6.71 1.13 -3.67
C ALA A 123 -5.88 0.03 -3.00
N ALA A 124 -5.13 -0.76 -3.77
CA ALA A 124 -4.23 -1.79 -3.24
C ALA A 124 -3.14 -1.19 -2.33
N PHE A 125 -2.52 -0.08 -2.76
CA PHE A 125 -1.51 0.61 -1.96
C PHE A 125 -2.11 1.23 -0.68
N ALA A 126 -3.29 1.84 -0.78
CA ALA A 126 -4.00 2.39 0.37
C ALA A 126 -4.36 1.29 1.37
N LEU A 127 -4.85 0.14 0.91
CA LEU A 127 -5.15 -1.02 1.76
C LEU A 127 -3.90 -1.56 2.46
N ALA A 128 -2.77 -1.67 1.76
CA ALA A 128 -1.50 -2.11 2.34
C ALA A 128 -1.05 -1.19 3.48
N VAL A 129 -1.07 0.12 3.24
CA VAL A 129 -0.67 1.13 4.24
C VAL A 129 -1.68 1.18 5.40
N ALA A 130 -2.98 1.15 5.12
CA ALA A 130 -4.03 1.16 6.14
C ALA A 130 -3.99 -0.09 7.01
N GLY A 131 -3.81 -1.28 6.42
CA GLY A 131 -3.66 -2.54 7.14
C GLY A 131 -2.43 -2.54 8.05
N ALA A 132 -1.31 -2.00 7.57
CA ALA A 132 -0.12 -1.79 8.40
C ALA A 132 -0.43 -0.83 9.57
N ALA A 133 -1.12 0.29 9.34
CA ALA A 133 -1.45 1.24 10.40
C ALA A 133 -2.39 0.62 11.47
N VAL A 134 -3.40 -0.15 11.04
CA VAL A 134 -4.34 -0.86 11.93
C VAL A 134 -3.62 -1.91 12.77
N THR A 135 -2.77 -2.73 12.17
CA THR A 135 -2.06 -3.79 12.92
C THR A 135 -1.06 -3.23 13.92
N VAL A 136 -0.33 -2.16 13.58
CA VAL A 136 0.52 -1.46 14.56
C VAL A 136 -0.34 -0.91 15.71
N ARG A 137 -1.60 -0.51 15.46
CA ARG A 137 -2.52 0.00 16.50
C ARG A 137 -3.03 -1.12 17.40
N CYS A 138 -3.40 -2.25 16.82
CA CYS A 138 -4.04 -3.35 17.52
C CYS A 138 -3.04 -4.36 18.11
N SER A 139 -1.76 -4.31 17.73
CA SER A 139 -0.74 -5.27 18.17
C SER A 139 0.46 -4.57 18.80
N GLU A 140 0.91 -5.09 19.93
CA GLU A 140 2.20 -4.70 20.55
C GLU A 140 3.40 -5.45 19.93
N THR A 141 3.17 -6.26 18.91
CA THR A 141 4.21 -7.07 18.28
C THR A 141 5.29 -6.23 17.60
N PRO A 142 6.57 -6.60 17.76
CA PRO A 142 7.71 -5.84 17.23
C PRO A 142 7.84 -5.85 15.70
N ARG A 143 7.10 -6.71 14.98
CA ARG A 143 7.12 -6.84 13.51
C ARG A 143 5.71 -7.04 12.93
N PRO A 144 4.94 -5.98 12.66
CA PRO A 144 3.61 -6.09 12.07
C PRO A 144 3.62 -6.54 10.59
N GLY A 145 4.69 -6.27 9.83
CA GLY A 145 4.77 -6.51 8.39
C GLY A 145 4.36 -7.92 7.91
N PRO A 146 4.91 -9.02 8.44
CA PRO A 146 4.60 -10.37 7.96
C PRO A 146 3.12 -10.78 8.12
N ARG A 147 2.45 -10.34 9.19
CA ARG A 147 1.02 -10.65 9.42
C ARG A 147 0.13 -9.88 8.47
N VAL A 148 0.45 -8.63 8.19
CA VAL A 148 -0.30 -7.80 7.23
C VAL A 148 -0.09 -8.30 5.81
N ALA A 149 1.15 -8.69 5.47
CA ALA A 149 1.46 -9.24 4.15
C ALA A 149 0.69 -10.56 3.93
N ALA A 150 0.70 -11.47 4.92
CA ALA A 150 -0.11 -12.68 4.88
C ALA A 150 -1.60 -12.36 4.76
N GLY A 151 -2.14 -11.46 5.58
CA GLY A 151 -3.55 -11.07 5.53
C GLY A 151 -3.96 -10.47 4.19
N LEU A 152 -3.15 -9.57 3.62
CA LEU A 152 -3.43 -8.95 2.32
C LEU A 152 -3.37 -10.00 1.20
N LEU A 153 -2.34 -10.85 1.19
CA LEU A 153 -2.18 -11.92 0.20
C LEU A 153 -3.33 -12.93 0.28
N THR A 154 -3.66 -13.39 1.49
CA THR A 154 -4.79 -14.29 1.74
C THR A 154 -6.10 -13.63 1.30
N SER A 155 -6.33 -12.35 1.61
CA SER A 155 -7.54 -11.64 1.18
C SER A 155 -7.62 -11.49 -0.34
N ALA A 156 -6.50 -11.19 -1.01
CA ALA A 156 -6.45 -11.09 -2.47
C ALA A 156 -6.77 -12.44 -3.13
N VAL A 157 -6.21 -13.54 -2.60
CA VAL A 157 -6.50 -14.90 -3.08
C VAL A 157 -7.96 -15.27 -2.81
N LEU A 158 -8.50 -14.98 -1.62
CA LEU A 158 -9.90 -15.25 -1.30
C LEU A 158 -10.87 -14.44 -2.16
N VAL A 159 -10.57 -13.17 -2.43
CA VAL A 159 -11.35 -12.35 -3.36
C VAL A 159 -11.25 -12.91 -4.78
N MET A 160 -10.08 -13.38 -5.21
CA MET A 160 -9.97 -13.96 -6.55
C MET A 160 -10.73 -15.29 -6.67
N LEU A 161 -10.72 -16.12 -5.62
CA LEU A 161 -11.23 -17.49 -5.66
C LEU A 161 -12.70 -17.63 -5.26
N PHE A 162 -13.17 -16.83 -4.30
CA PHE A 162 -14.50 -17.00 -3.70
C PHE A 162 -15.44 -15.84 -3.94
N TRP A 163 -14.98 -14.76 -4.59
CA TRP A 163 -15.84 -13.60 -4.74
C TRP A 163 -16.95 -13.88 -5.76
N PRO A 164 -18.23 -13.74 -5.36
CA PRO A 164 -19.35 -14.12 -6.20
C PRO A 164 -19.33 -13.30 -7.49
N GLY A 165 -19.52 -13.96 -8.64
CA GLY A 165 -19.43 -13.33 -9.96
C GLY A 165 -20.29 -12.07 -10.12
N ARG A 166 -21.37 -11.93 -9.36
CA ARG A 166 -22.23 -10.72 -9.34
C ARG A 166 -21.53 -9.45 -8.78
N TRP A 167 -20.42 -9.59 -8.06
CA TRP A 167 -19.64 -8.51 -7.47
C TRP A 167 -18.20 -8.45 -8.03
N ALA A 168 -17.95 -9.02 -9.21
CA ALA A 168 -16.60 -9.15 -9.76
C ALA A 168 -15.78 -7.84 -9.64
N LEU A 169 -14.72 -7.89 -8.83
CA LEU A 169 -13.73 -6.83 -8.68
C LEU A 169 -12.68 -6.87 -9.80
N PHE A 170 -12.43 -8.07 -10.32
CA PHE A 170 -11.48 -8.32 -11.39
C PHE A 170 -12.26 -8.73 -12.63
N VAL A 171 -12.41 -7.79 -13.53
CA VAL A 171 -13.16 -7.93 -14.78
C VAL A 171 -12.18 -7.69 -15.94
N PRO A 172 -12.26 -8.44 -17.07
CA PRO A 172 -11.50 -8.13 -18.29
C PRO A 172 -12.02 -6.83 -18.92
N VAL A 173 -11.19 -6.14 -19.72
CA VAL A 173 -11.54 -4.82 -20.29
C VAL A 173 -12.77 -4.90 -21.18
N GLU A 174 -12.98 -6.03 -21.84
CA GLU A 174 -14.09 -6.26 -22.79
C GLU A 174 -15.45 -6.55 -22.15
N ASP A 175 -15.57 -6.61 -20.82
CA ASP A 175 -16.82 -6.99 -20.13
C ASP A 175 -17.60 -5.76 -19.67
N ASP A 176 -18.91 -5.74 -19.94
CA ASP A 176 -19.84 -4.63 -19.65
C ASP A 176 -19.85 -4.22 -18.16
N ARG A 177 -19.38 -5.11 -17.27
CA ARG A 177 -19.28 -4.85 -15.82
C ARG A 177 -18.05 -4.04 -15.44
N TRP A 178 -17.16 -3.72 -16.38
CA TRP A 178 -15.92 -2.97 -16.13
C TRP A 178 -16.14 -1.66 -15.37
N PRO A 179 -17.10 -0.77 -15.73
CA PRO A 179 -17.32 0.48 -14.98
C PRO A 179 -17.78 0.21 -13.54
N ALA A 180 -18.72 -0.73 -13.37
CA ALA A 180 -19.25 -1.09 -12.06
C ALA A 180 -18.20 -1.75 -11.14
N ALA A 181 -17.18 -2.42 -11.70
CA ALA A 181 -16.05 -2.93 -10.94
C ALA A 181 -15.18 -1.79 -10.40
N HIS A 182 -14.95 -0.74 -11.20
CA HIS A 182 -14.14 0.42 -10.81
C HIS A 182 -14.84 1.31 -9.79
N ASP A 183 -16.17 1.43 -9.84
CA ASP A 183 -16.94 2.08 -8.77
C ASP A 183 -16.74 1.39 -7.42
N ARG A 184 -16.70 0.04 -7.40
CA ARG A 184 -16.43 -0.72 -6.18
C ARG A 184 -15.02 -0.49 -5.68
N TRP A 185 -14.04 -0.44 -6.58
CA TRP A 185 -12.66 -0.09 -6.22
C TRP A 185 -12.55 1.33 -5.65
N ALA A 186 -13.36 2.27 -6.12
CA ALA A 186 -13.39 3.63 -5.56
C ALA A 186 -13.90 3.61 -4.11
N VAL A 187 -14.95 2.82 -3.84
CA VAL A 187 -15.45 2.60 -2.47
C VAL A 187 -14.38 1.94 -1.59
N VAL A 188 -13.66 0.94 -2.11
CA VAL A 188 -12.55 0.29 -1.39
C VAL A 188 -11.44 1.28 -1.05
N LEU A 189 -11.05 2.13 -2.00
CA LEU A 189 -10.04 3.19 -1.78
C LEU A 189 -10.48 4.15 -0.68
N VAL A 190 -11.71 4.66 -0.75
CA VAL A 190 -12.27 5.57 0.26
C VAL A 190 -12.29 4.89 1.64
N GLY A 191 -12.76 3.64 1.71
CA GLY A 191 -12.77 2.86 2.94
C GLY A 191 -11.38 2.64 3.54
N ALA A 192 -10.38 2.34 2.69
CA ALA A 192 -8.99 2.17 3.10
C ALA A 192 -8.39 3.46 3.66
N VAL A 193 -8.60 4.59 2.99
CA VAL A 193 -8.12 5.91 3.43
C VAL A 193 -8.75 6.31 4.76
N LEU A 194 -10.08 6.18 4.89
CA LEU A 194 -10.79 6.50 6.12
C LEU A 194 -10.36 5.57 7.27
N GLY A 195 -10.29 4.26 7.02
CA GLY A 195 -9.84 3.28 8.01
C GLY A 195 -8.39 3.54 8.47
N GLY A 196 -7.50 3.85 7.52
CA GLY A 196 -6.11 4.22 7.80
C GLY A 196 -5.99 5.52 8.61
N ALA A 197 -6.76 6.55 8.26
CA ALA A 197 -6.80 7.81 9.00
C ALA A 197 -7.32 7.60 10.43
N LEU A 198 -8.42 6.86 10.61
CA LEU A 198 -8.96 6.52 11.92
C LEU A 198 -8.00 5.66 12.75
N ALA A 199 -7.20 4.81 12.11
CA ALA A 199 -6.15 4.03 12.77
C ALA A 199 -4.95 4.87 13.20
N ALA A 200 -4.64 5.94 12.45
CA ALA A 200 -3.54 6.86 12.75
C ALA A 200 -3.90 7.88 13.86
N VAL A 201 -5.17 8.25 14.01
CA VAL A 201 -5.62 9.17 15.07
C VAL A 201 -5.58 8.45 16.43
N GLU A 202 -4.63 8.85 17.28
CA GLU A 202 -4.52 8.38 18.66
C GLU A 202 -5.80 8.72 19.44
N PRO A 203 -6.46 7.77 20.13
CA PRO A 203 -7.59 8.12 20.98
C PRO A 203 -7.09 8.90 22.20
N LEU A 204 -7.26 10.23 22.15
CA LEU A 204 -6.99 11.19 23.25
C LEU A 204 -7.63 10.79 24.60
N ARG A 205 -8.57 9.84 24.62
CA ARG A 205 -9.29 9.40 25.83
C ARG A 205 -8.43 8.65 26.85
N ARG A 206 -7.34 7.96 26.49
CA ARG A 206 -6.58 7.16 27.49
C ARG A 206 -5.80 7.99 28.53
N ARG A 207 -5.57 9.29 28.30
CA ARG A 207 -4.97 10.17 29.31
C ARG A 207 -5.95 10.61 30.41
N ARG A 208 -7.25 10.71 30.11
CA ARG A 208 -8.25 11.11 31.12
C ARG A 208 -8.51 10.03 32.17
N TRP A 209 -8.39 8.75 31.81
CA TRP A 209 -8.64 7.66 32.76
C TRP A 209 -7.49 7.46 33.76
N ARG A 210 -6.23 7.73 33.37
CA ARG A 210 -5.10 7.66 34.32
C ARG A 210 -5.02 8.86 35.26
N LEU A 211 -5.51 10.02 34.85
CA LEU A 211 -5.63 11.19 35.74
C LEU A 211 -6.84 11.09 36.67
N ALA A 212 -7.90 10.38 36.27
CA ALA A 212 -9.06 10.11 37.12
C ALA A 212 -8.86 8.92 38.08
N ALA A 213 -7.88 8.04 37.82
CA ALA A 213 -7.55 6.89 38.67
C ALA A 213 -6.32 7.12 39.58
N GLY A 214 -5.81 8.35 39.64
CA GLY A 214 -4.66 8.74 40.47
C GLY A 214 -4.87 10.07 41.20
N GLY A 215 -6.13 10.47 41.42
CA GLY A 215 -6.53 11.60 42.26
C GLY A 215 -7.26 11.09 43.50
#